data_AF-A0A1I6LV75-F1
#
_entry.id   AF-A0A1I6LV75-F1
#
_cell.length_a   1.000
_cell.length_b   1.000
_cell.length_c   1.000
_cell.angle_alpha   90.00
_cell.angle_beta   90.00
_cell.angle_gamma   90.00
#
_symmetry.space_group_name_H-M   'P 1'
#
loop_
_entity.id
_entity.type
_entity.pdbx_description
1 polymer ?
#
loop_
_entity_poly.entity_id
_entity_poly.type
_entity_poly.pdbx_seq_one_letter_code
_entity_poly.pdbx_strand_id
1 'polypeptide(L)'
;MSEEITISKEDYLKAILEADSEGHTVIPALLAHWLEVSPPAVTKAVKRLKQDGYIDAKANGSLRLTTKGKETAYRTALRHHLIERMLSEIFGMEWHQIHTEAERLEHAVSPAFEAKLIEKLGDRGTCPHGNGVLPETPAQRRKRGTLALTDAVEQTHYTVASLYERDPKLLEFLHKLGIGPGAAIRVLEKNYDDTWRVQTPAGPATIGRSAAERVWVKPQ
;
A
#
# COMPACT_ATOMS: atom_id res chain seq x y z
N MET A 1 -26.19 -7.93 4.95
CA MET A 1 -26.32 -6.55 4.42
C MET A 1 -24.90 -6.08 4.17
N SER A 2 -24.49 -5.94 2.92
CA SER A 2 -23.22 -5.28 2.60
C SER A 2 -23.35 -3.83 3.02
N GLU A 3 -22.63 -3.41 4.05
CA GLU A 3 -22.45 -1.99 4.34
C GLU A 3 -21.77 -1.37 3.12
N GLU A 4 -22.54 -0.65 2.30
CA GLU A 4 -21.99 0.16 1.21
C GLU A 4 -21.21 1.32 1.83
N ILE A 5 -19.91 1.12 2.00
CA ILE A 5 -18.99 2.20 2.37
C ILE A 5 -19.03 3.22 1.23
N THR A 6 -19.52 4.42 1.52
CA THR A 6 -19.50 5.52 0.56
C THR A 6 -18.06 6.04 0.47
N ILE A 7 -17.45 5.96 -0.71
CA ILE A 7 -16.11 6.51 -0.96
C ILE A 7 -16.09 8.01 -0.68
N SER A 8 -15.22 8.41 0.25
CA SER A 8 -15.05 9.76 0.73
C SER A 8 -14.14 10.59 -0.19
N LYS A 9 -14.10 11.90 0.03
CA LYS A 9 -13.11 12.77 -0.64
C LYS A 9 -11.67 12.38 -0.30
N GLU A 10 -11.45 11.85 0.90
CA GLU A 10 -10.14 11.49 1.43
C GLU A 10 -9.58 10.27 0.69
N ASP A 11 -10.44 9.30 0.39
CA ASP A 11 -10.11 8.11 -0.41
C ASP A 11 -9.61 8.48 -1.81
N TYR A 12 -10.30 9.40 -2.50
CA TYR A 12 -9.85 9.88 -3.80
C TYR A 12 -8.47 10.55 -3.70
N LEU A 13 -8.21 11.36 -2.67
CA LEU A 13 -6.93 12.04 -2.51
C LEU A 13 -5.81 11.06 -2.16
N LYS A 14 -6.09 10.07 -1.31
CA LYS A 14 -5.20 8.96 -0.97
C LYS A 14 -4.86 8.13 -2.23
N ALA A 15 -5.85 7.72 -3.01
CA ALA A 15 -5.65 6.99 -4.26
C ALA A 15 -4.82 7.77 -5.30
N ILE A 16 -5.03 9.09 -5.42
CA ILE A 16 -4.19 9.92 -6.31
C ILE A 16 -2.74 9.96 -5.82
N LEU A 17 -2.51 10.13 -4.51
CA LEU A 17 -1.17 10.15 -3.91
C LEU A 17 -0.42 8.84 -4.19
N GLU A 18 -1.10 7.72 -4.02
CA GLU A 18 -0.55 6.39 -4.19
C GLU A 18 -0.27 6.06 -5.66
N ALA A 19 -1.23 6.32 -6.55
CA ALA A 19 -1.06 6.08 -7.98
C ALA A 19 0.10 6.90 -8.57
N ASP A 20 0.24 8.18 -8.17
CA ASP A 20 1.38 9.02 -8.59
C ASP A 20 2.71 8.44 -8.08
N SER A 21 2.73 7.91 -6.86
CA SER A 21 3.92 7.30 -6.26
C SER A 21 4.31 5.97 -6.90
N GLU A 22 3.35 5.24 -7.46
CA GLU A 22 3.63 4.03 -8.26
C GLU A 22 4.06 4.35 -9.70
N GLY A 23 4.10 5.63 -10.07
CA GLY A 23 4.49 6.09 -11.40
C GLY A 23 3.36 6.00 -12.43
N HIS A 24 2.11 5.80 -11.99
CA HIS A 24 0.96 5.82 -12.89
C HIS A 24 0.60 7.24 -13.31
N THR A 25 0.12 7.38 -14.55
CA THR A 25 -0.56 8.63 -14.95
C THR A 25 -1.95 8.61 -14.33
N VAL A 26 -2.15 9.44 -13.31
CA VAL A 26 -3.43 9.46 -12.58
C VAL A 26 -4.52 10.08 -13.44
N ILE A 27 -5.51 9.28 -13.84
CA ILE A 27 -6.67 9.68 -14.65
C ILE A 27 -7.96 9.16 -14.01
N PRO A 28 -9.14 9.75 -14.32
CA PRO A 28 -10.41 9.29 -13.75
C PRO A 28 -10.69 7.80 -13.94
N ALA A 29 -10.30 7.21 -15.07
CA ALA A 29 -10.48 5.77 -15.32
C ALA A 29 -9.68 4.89 -14.35
N LEU A 30 -8.47 5.31 -13.98
CA LEU A 30 -7.64 4.61 -13.00
C LEU A 30 -8.29 4.67 -11.61
N LEU A 31 -8.78 5.85 -11.21
CA LEU A 31 -9.47 6.01 -9.92
C LEU A 31 -10.76 5.20 -9.85
N ALA A 32 -11.51 5.08 -10.95
CA ALA A 32 -12.71 4.25 -11.02
C ALA A 32 -12.37 2.77 -10.77
N HIS A 33 -11.27 2.30 -11.36
CA HIS A 33 -10.80 0.94 -11.18
C HIS A 33 -10.31 0.68 -9.76
N TRP A 34 -9.45 1.55 -9.22
CA TRP A 34 -8.83 1.35 -7.89
C TRP A 34 -9.81 1.48 -6.73
N LEU A 35 -10.76 2.42 -6.82
CA LEU A 35 -11.75 2.65 -5.77
C LEU A 35 -13.04 1.85 -6.00
N GLU A 36 -13.08 0.99 -7.02
CA GLU A 36 -14.24 0.16 -7.38
C GLU A 36 -15.56 0.94 -7.50
N VAL A 37 -15.50 2.16 -8.07
CA VAL A 37 -16.64 3.07 -8.24
C VAL A 37 -16.94 3.33 -9.71
N SER A 38 -18.21 3.64 -10.01
CA SER A 38 -18.63 3.92 -11.38
C SER A 38 -17.93 5.16 -11.97
N PRO A 39 -17.62 5.17 -13.30
CA PRO A 39 -17.02 6.34 -13.95
C PRO A 39 -17.79 7.66 -13.73
N PRO A 40 -19.16 7.69 -13.78
CA PRO A 40 -19.90 8.91 -13.47
C PRO A 40 -19.70 9.42 -12.04
N ALA A 41 -19.56 8.52 -11.05
CA ALA A 41 -19.27 8.89 -9.67
C ALA A 41 -17.90 9.57 -9.57
N VAL A 42 -16.88 9.00 -10.23
CA VAL A 42 -15.54 9.60 -10.29
C VAL A 42 -15.56 10.97 -10.96
N THR A 43 -16.26 11.13 -12.09
CA THR A 43 -16.37 12.44 -12.76
C THR A 43 -16.96 13.50 -11.83
N LYS A 44 -18.01 13.15 -11.07
CA LYS A 44 -18.62 14.04 -10.09
C LYS A 44 -17.66 14.39 -8.95
N ALA A 45 -16.94 13.39 -8.40
CA ALA A 45 -15.97 13.58 -7.34
C ALA A 45 -14.79 14.47 -7.80
N VAL A 46 -14.20 14.18 -8.96
CA VAL A 46 -13.10 14.96 -9.55
C VAL A 46 -13.52 16.40 -9.79
N LYS A 47 -14.72 16.65 -10.31
CA LYS A 47 -15.26 18.01 -10.47
C LYS A 47 -15.31 18.76 -9.14
N ARG A 48 -15.81 18.12 -8.09
CA ARG A 48 -15.90 18.71 -6.74
C ARG A 48 -14.52 18.96 -6.13
N LEU A 49 -13.61 17.98 -6.19
CA LEU A 49 -12.24 18.12 -5.68
C LEU A 49 -11.49 19.27 -6.35
N LYS A 50 -11.70 19.48 -7.66
CA LYS A 50 -11.14 20.61 -8.40
C LYS A 50 -11.74 21.94 -7.95
N GLN A 51 -13.07 22.01 -7.83
CA GLN A 51 -13.78 23.21 -7.35
C GLN A 51 -13.34 23.59 -5.92
N ASP A 52 -13.12 22.59 -5.06
CA ASP A 52 -12.69 22.78 -3.67
C ASP A 52 -11.17 23.00 -3.52
N GLY A 53 -10.42 23.02 -4.63
CA GLY A 53 -8.99 23.34 -4.68
C GLY A 53 -8.05 22.22 -4.20
N TYR A 54 -8.49 20.97 -4.17
CA TYR A 54 -7.67 19.83 -3.75
C TYR A 54 -6.84 19.23 -4.90
N ILE A 55 -7.30 19.37 -6.14
CA ILE A 55 -6.63 18.81 -7.33
C ILE A 55 -6.58 19.79 -8.49
N ASP A 56 -5.57 19.64 -9.32
CA ASP A 56 -5.45 20.24 -10.64
C ASP A 56 -5.63 19.17 -11.73
N ALA A 57 -6.28 19.54 -12.82
CA ALA A 57 -6.38 18.71 -14.03
C ALA A 57 -5.53 19.33 -15.13
N LYS A 58 -4.54 18.58 -15.64
CA LYS A 58 -3.69 18.99 -16.76
C LYS A 58 -4.42 18.89 -18.09
N ALA A 59 -3.87 19.53 -19.11
CA ALA A 59 -4.42 19.51 -20.47
C ALA A 59 -4.57 18.09 -21.05
N ASN A 60 -3.69 17.15 -20.65
CA ASN A 60 -3.75 15.75 -21.06
C ASN A 60 -4.74 14.89 -20.22
N GLY A 61 -5.56 15.51 -19.36
CA GLY A 61 -6.52 14.81 -18.51
C GLY A 61 -5.93 14.18 -17.24
N SER A 62 -4.62 14.29 -17.01
CA SER A 62 -4.01 13.80 -15.77
C SER A 62 -4.34 14.70 -14.57
N LEU A 63 -4.56 14.07 -13.43
CA LEU A 63 -4.90 14.71 -12.16
C LEU A 63 -3.64 14.83 -11.30
N ARG A 64 -3.51 15.94 -10.55
CA ARG A 64 -2.46 16.12 -9.54
C ARG A 64 -3.02 16.73 -8.27
N LEU A 65 -2.52 16.29 -7.12
CA LEU A 65 -2.82 16.94 -5.85
C LEU A 65 -2.20 18.34 -5.80
N THR A 66 -2.99 19.32 -5.39
CA THR A 66 -2.47 20.63 -4.94
C THR A 66 -1.79 20.46 -3.57
N THR A 67 -1.16 21.52 -3.05
CA THR A 67 -0.63 21.50 -1.67
C THR A 67 -1.71 21.11 -0.64
N LYS A 68 -2.92 21.66 -0.78
CA LYS A 68 -4.08 21.34 0.05
C LYS A 68 -4.51 19.86 -0.09
N GLY A 69 -4.49 19.35 -1.32
CA GLY A 69 -4.71 17.93 -1.62
C GLY A 69 -3.72 17.02 -0.93
N LYS A 70 -2.42 17.34 -1.02
CA LYS A 70 -1.34 16.56 -0.41
C LYS A 70 -1.43 16.53 1.10
N GLU A 71 -1.73 17.65 1.75
CA GLU A 71 -1.89 17.69 3.21
C GLU A 71 -3.04 16.79 3.67
N THR A 72 -4.16 16.82 2.95
CA THR A 72 -5.33 16.00 3.29
C THR A 72 -5.05 14.51 3.06
N ALA A 73 -4.47 14.16 1.91
CA ALA A 73 -4.06 12.78 1.62
C ALA A 73 -3.05 12.25 2.66
N TYR A 74 -2.09 13.08 3.06
CA TYR A 74 -1.12 12.72 4.09
C TYR A 74 -1.77 12.43 5.44
N ARG A 75 -2.73 13.27 5.88
CA ARG A 75 -3.44 13.03 7.14
C ARG A 75 -4.23 11.72 7.11
N THR A 76 -4.90 11.42 6.00
CA THR A 76 -5.61 10.15 5.83
C THR A 76 -4.63 8.96 5.86
N ALA A 77 -3.52 9.03 5.12
CA ALA A 77 -2.49 8.00 5.13
C ALA A 77 -1.83 7.82 6.51
N LEU A 78 -1.63 8.92 7.26
CA LEU A 78 -1.12 8.86 8.63
C LEU A 78 -2.10 8.15 9.57
N ARG A 79 -3.40 8.42 9.48
CA ARG A 79 -4.42 7.72 10.27
C ARG A 79 -4.45 6.23 9.96
N HIS A 80 -4.46 5.89 8.66
CA HIS A 80 -4.37 4.51 8.20
C HIS A 80 -3.18 3.81 8.85
N HIS A 81 -1.98 4.39 8.68
CA HIS A 81 -0.73 3.86 9.21
C HIS A 81 -0.75 3.69 10.73
N LEU A 82 -1.26 4.69 11.47
CA LEU A 82 -1.36 4.62 12.93
C LEU A 82 -2.34 3.54 13.40
N ILE A 83 -3.44 3.35 12.67
CA ILE A 83 -4.39 2.27 12.97
C ILE A 83 -3.76 0.92 12.68
N GLU A 84 -3.11 0.73 11.53
CA GLU A 84 -2.45 -0.54 11.22
C GLU A 84 -1.45 -0.92 12.31
N ARG A 85 -0.62 0.05 12.73
CA ARG A 85 0.34 -0.13 13.82
C ARG A 85 -0.34 -0.39 15.16
N MET A 86 -1.45 0.27 15.47
CA MET A 86 -2.23 -0.01 16.68
C MET A 86 -2.77 -1.45 16.68
N LEU A 87 -3.38 -1.88 15.57
CA LEU A 87 -3.95 -3.21 15.42
C LEU A 87 -2.88 -4.30 15.56
N SER A 88 -1.67 -4.08 15.02
CA SER A 88 -0.58 -5.04 15.19
C SER A 88 0.13 -4.94 16.55
N GLU A 89 0.62 -3.76 16.94
CA GLU A 89 1.56 -3.60 18.05
C GLU A 89 0.85 -3.65 19.41
N ILE A 90 -0.43 -3.27 19.46
CA ILE A 90 -1.21 -3.26 20.70
C ILE A 90 -2.15 -4.46 20.76
N PHE A 91 -2.86 -4.76 19.67
CA PHE A 91 -3.87 -5.82 19.66
C PHE A 91 -3.37 -7.16 19.11
N GLY A 92 -2.15 -7.22 18.56
CA GLY A 92 -1.56 -8.47 18.08
C GLY A 92 -2.29 -9.06 16.88
N MET A 93 -2.99 -8.24 16.09
CA MET A 93 -3.64 -8.72 14.87
C MET A 93 -2.61 -9.13 13.82
N GLU A 94 -2.96 -10.14 13.04
CA GLU A 94 -2.11 -10.64 11.97
C GLU A 94 -1.99 -9.62 10.83
N TRP A 95 -0.77 -9.39 10.36
CA TRP A 95 -0.45 -8.38 9.34
C TRP A 95 -1.28 -8.55 8.06
N HIS A 96 -1.62 -9.78 7.68
CA HIS A 96 -2.36 -10.05 6.44
C HIS A 96 -3.86 -9.68 6.53
N GLN A 97 -4.38 -9.37 7.72
CA GLN A 97 -5.79 -9.01 7.96
C GLN A 97 -5.98 -7.52 8.29
N ILE A 98 -4.89 -6.83 8.66
CA ILE A 98 -4.96 -5.48 9.25
C ILE A 98 -5.40 -4.40 8.26
N HIS A 99 -4.99 -4.49 6.99
CA HIS A 99 -5.18 -3.41 6.02
C HIS A 99 -6.66 -3.04 5.83
N THR A 100 -7.51 -4.04 5.58
CA THR A 100 -8.96 -3.84 5.38
C THR A 100 -9.65 -3.30 6.62
N GLU A 101 -9.16 -3.65 7.82
CA GLU A 101 -9.72 -3.12 9.07
C GLU A 101 -9.30 -1.66 9.29
N ALA A 102 -8.05 -1.31 8.95
CA ALA A 102 -7.58 0.06 9.00
C ALA A 102 -8.34 0.99 8.05
N GLU A 103 -8.65 0.55 6.82
CA GLU A 103 -9.46 1.32 5.87
C GLU A 103 -10.85 1.68 6.41
N ARG A 104 -11.47 0.78 7.21
CA ARG A 104 -12.78 1.05 7.82
C ARG A 104 -12.69 2.07 8.95
N LEU A 105 -11.58 2.06 9.69
CA LEU A 105 -11.42 2.85 10.90
C LEU A 105 -10.86 4.24 10.64
N GLU A 106 -10.09 4.45 9.57
CA GLU A 106 -9.31 5.69 9.35
C GLU A 106 -10.16 6.96 9.32
N HIS A 107 -11.38 6.89 8.78
CA HIS A 107 -12.28 8.03 8.71
C HIS A 107 -12.99 8.33 10.03
N ALA A 108 -13.01 7.37 10.97
CA ALA A 108 -13.61 7.54 12.29
C ALA A 108 -12.63 8.11 13.32
N VAL A 109 -11.34 8.24 12.97
CA VAL A 109 -10.32 8.74 13.89
C VAL A 109 -10.47 10.25 14.09
N SER A 110 -10.82 10.64 15.32
CA SER A 110 -10.85 12.04 15.74
C SER A 110 -9.41 12.60 15.90
N PRO A 111 -9.21 13.93 15.77
CA PRO A 111 -7.89 14.55 16.00
C PRO A 111 -7.32 14.27 17.41
N ALA A 112 -8.17 14.17 18.44
CA ALA A 112 -7.73 13.87 19.78
C ALA A 112 -7.22 12.42 19.91
N PHE A 113 -7.86 11.49 19.21
CA PHE A 113 -7.41 10.09 19.18
C PHE A 113 -6.14 9.93 18.34
N GLU A 114 -6.08 10.59 17.18
CA GLU A 114 -4.87 10.67 16.34
C GLU A 114 -3.65 11.14 17.14
N ALA A 115 -3.80 12.22 17.93
CA ALA A 115 -2.73 12.72 18.78
C ALA A 115 -2.27 11.70 19.83
N LYS A 116 -3.18 10.91 20.39
CA LYS A 116 -2.85 9.83 21.33
C LYS A 116 -2.16 8.65 20.66
N LEU A 117 -2.55 8.32 19.43
CA LEU A 117 -1.86 7.31 18.63
C LEU A 117 -0.43 7.75 18.31
N ILE A 118 -0.24 9.02 17.91
CA ILE A 118 1.09 9.59 17.67
C ILE A 118 1.94 9.57 18.95
N GLU A 119 1.39 9.95 20.10
CA GLU A 119 2.08 9.89 21.39
C GLU A 119 2.53 8.47 21.73
N LYS A 120 1.68 7.47 21.42
CA LYS A 120 1.91 6.07 21.80
C LYS A 120 2.84 5.32 20.85
N LEU A 121 2.70 5.57 19.55
CA LEU A 121 3.34 4.79 18.47
C LEU A 121 4.43 5.60 17.74
N GLY A 122 4.42 6.93 17.85
CA GLY A 122 5.22 7.83 17.01
C GLY A 122 4.54 8.15 15.67
N ASP A 123 5.03 9.20 14.99
CA ASP A 123 4.55 9.67 13.68
C ASP A 123 5.41 9.19 12.50
N ARG A 124 6.41 8.36 12.79
CA ARG A 124 7.37 7.79 11.85
C ARG A 124 7.50 6.29 12.04
N GLY A 125 8.05 5.64 11.03
CA GLY A 125 8.29 4.20 11.04
C GLY A 125 7.65 3.54 9.84
N THR A 126 7.54 2.22 9.93
CA THR A 126 6.89 1.38 8.93
C THR A 126 5.63 0.77 9.52
N CYS A 127 4.60 0.60 8.69
CA CYS A 127 3.43 -0.20 9.02
C CYS A 127 3.85 -1.67 9.18
N PRO A 128 2.93 -2.55 9.63
CA PRO A 128 3.21 -3.97 9.78
C PRO A 128 3.66 -4.64 8.48
N HIS A 129 3.27 -4.10 7.32
CA HIS A 129 3.66 -4.57 5.99
C HIS A 129 5.02 -4.06 5.51
N GLY A 130 5.71 -3.22 6.28
CA GLY A 130 7.03 -2.66 5.95
C GLY A 130 7.00 -1.37 5.12
N ASN A 131 5.82 -0.76 4.91
CA ASN A 131 5.69 0.51 4.16
C ASN A 131 5.71 1.73 5.10
N GLY A 132 6.24 2.86 4.62
CA GLY A 132 6.16 4.12 5.36
C GLY A 132 4.76 4.74 5.30
N VAL A 133 4.54 5.81 6.07
CA VAL A 133 3.28 6.59 6.04
C VAL A 133 2.96 7.09 4.63
N LEU A 134 3.98 7.57 3.90
CA LEU A 134 3.84 7.99 2.52
C LEU A 134 4.30 6.87 1.59
N PRO A 135 3.55 6.61 0.50
CA PRO A 135 3.94 5.63 -0.49
C PRO A 135 5.28 6.02 -1.14
N GLU A 136 6.05 5.01 -1.52
CA GLU A 136 7.37 5.17 -2.13
C GLU A 136 7.42 4.58 -3.52
N THR A 137 8.01 5.36 -4.42
CA THR A 137 8.30 4.92 -5.78
C THR A 137 9.28 3.74 -5.79
N PRO A 138 9.23 2.89 -6.83
CA PRO A 138 10.23 1.83 -7.03
C PRO A 138 11.67 2.36 -6.99
N ALA A 139 11.91 3.56 -7.51
CA ALA A 139 13.23 4.20 -7.49
C ALA A 139 13.68 4.57 -6.07
N GLN A 140 12.79 5.09 -5.22
CA GLN A 140 13.08 5.37 -3.80
C GLN A 140 13.38 4.08 -3.03
N ARG A 141 12.58 3.03 -3.25
CA ARG A 141 12.80 1.70 -2.64
C ARG A 141 14.18 1.14 -3.01
N ARG A 142 14.57 1.23 -4.30
CA ARG A 142 15.92 0.85 -4.79
C ARG A 142 17.04 1.66 -4.15
N LYS A 143 16.87 2.98 -3.98
CA LYS A 143 17.86 3.83 -3.30
C LYS A 143 18.12 3.42 -1.84
N ARG A 144 17.16 2.78 -1.17
CA ARG A 144 17.33 2.24 0.19
C ARG A 144 17.91 0.82 0.22
N GLY A 145 18.32 0.28 -0.93
CA GLY A 145 18.90 -1.06 -1.04
C GLY A 145 17.88 -2.19 -1.05
N THR A 146 16.60 -1.91 -1.34
CA THR A 146 15.59 -2.95 -1.56
C THR A 146 15.37 -3.17 -3.06
N LEU A 147 14.90 -4.34 -3.45
CA LEU A 147 14.57 -4.70 -4.82
C LEU A 147 13.25 -5.47 -4.85
N ALA A 148 12.55 -5.43 -5.98
CA ALA A 148 11.42 -6.34 -6.20
C ALA A 148 11.93 -7.78 -6.26
N LEU A 149 11.14 -8.75 -5.81
CA LEU A 149 11.53 -10.17 -5.85
C LEU A 149 11.81 -10.64 -7.28
N THR A 150 11.16 -10.04 -8.28
CA THR A 150 11.45 -10.30 -9.70
C THR A 150 12.90 -10.02 -10.08
N ASP A 151 13.49 -9.00 -9.46
CA ASP A 151 14.86 -8.53 -9.70
C ASP A 151 15.88 -9.28 -8.82
N ALA A 152 15.45 -10.16 -7.91
CA ALA A 152 16.32 -10.88 -6.97
C ALA A 152 17.28 -11.84 -7.68
N VAL A 153 18.45 -12.11 -7.11
CA VAL A 153 19.45 -13.02 -7.68
C VAL A 153 19.21 -14.42 -7.14
N GLU A 154 19.38 -15.43 -7.99
CA GLU A 154 19.28 -16.83 -7.58
C GLU A 154 20.33 -17.17 -6.52
N GLN A 155 20.03 -18.20 -5.75
CA GLN A 155 20.88 -18.72 -4.67
C GLN A 155 21.25 -17.69 -3.58
N THR A 156 20.54 -16.57 -3.53
CA THR A 156 20.81 -15.45 -2.59
C THR A 156 19.76 -15.41 -1.49
N HIS A 157 20.20 -15.06 -0.28
CA HIS A 157 19.32 -14.87 0.88
C HIS A 157 18.85 -13.42 0.98
N TYR A 158 17.60 -13.27 1.36
CA TYR A 158 16.92 -12.00 1.46
C TYR A 158 16.07 -11.93 2.72
N THR A 159 15.85 -10.72 3.19
CA THR A 159 14.79 -10.41 4.16
C THR A 159 13.67 -9.70 3.42
N VAL A 160 12.42 -10.13 3.62
CA VAL A 160 11.24 -9.43 3.09
C VAL A 160 11.16 -8.06 3.75
N ALA A 161 11.35 -7.00 2.95
CA ALA A 161 11.41 -5.64 3.43
C ALA A 161 10.02 -5.00 3.50
N SER A 162 9.19 -5.20 2.47
CA SER A 162 7.84 -4.66 2.44
C SER A 162 6.94 -5.37 1.43
N LEU A 163 5.63 -5.31 1.63
CA LEU A 163 4.61 -5.95 0.79
C LEU A 163 3.59 -4.94 0.25
N TYR A 164 2.97 -5.24 -0.89
CA TYR A 164 1.82 -4.48 -1.37
C TYR A 164 0.57 -4.80 -0.55
N GLU A 165 0.11 -3.84 0.25
CA GLU A 165 -0.93 -4.03 1.28
C GLU A 165 -2.39 -3.93 0.78
N ARG A 166 -2.61 -3.35 -0.40
CA ARG A 166 -3.97 -3.12 -0.96
C ARG A 166 -4.59 -4.32 -1.68
N ASP A 167 -4.01 -5.51 -1.56
CA ASP A 167 -4.59 -6.75 -2.10
C ASP A 167 -4.70 -7.79 -0.98
N PRO A 168 -5.86 -7.88 -0.30
CA PRO A 168 -6.05 -8.83 0.79
C PRO A 168 -5.83 -10.28 0.38
N LYS A 169 -6.15 -10.64 -0.88
CA LYS A 169 -5.95 -12.01 -1.39
C LYS A 169 -4.47 -12.31 -1.56
N LEU A 170 -3.69 -11.34 -2.05
CA LEU A 170 -2.24 -11.45 -2.11
C LEU A 170 -1.64 -11.58 -0.71
N LEU A 171 -2.02 -10.74 0.25
CA LEU A 171 -1.48 -10.80 1.61
C LEU A 171 -1.73 -12.16 2.26
N GLU A 172 -2.96 -12.69 2.13
CA GLU A 172 -3.27 -14.01 2.66
C GLU A 172 -2.53 -15.14 1.93
N PHE A 173 -2.37 -15.03 0.61
CA PHE A 173 -1.56 -15.97 -0.16
C PHE A 173 -0.10 -15.98 0.32
N LEU A 174 0.52 -14.80 0.47
CA LEU A 174 1.89 -14.67 0.94
C LEU A 174 2.07 -15.15 2.38
N HIS A 175 1.10 -14.87 3.25
CA HIS A 175 1.07 -15.36 4.63
C HIS A 175 1.12 -16.90 4.68
N LYS A 176 0.27 -17.59 3.91
CA LYS A 176 0.26 -19.06 3.83
C LYS A 176 1.58 -19.65 3.34
N LEU A 177 2.33 -18.90 2.53
CA LEU A 177 3.65 -19.30 2.05
C LEU A 177 4.79 -18.94 3.01
N GLY A 178 4.52 -18.29 4.15
CA GLY A 178 5.54 -17.83 5.09
C GLY A 178 6.34 -16.62 4.59
N ILE A 179 5.78 -15.86 3.64
CA ILE A 179 6.39 -14.65 3.07
C ILE A 179 5.74 -13.44 3.73
N GLY A 180 6.14 -13.20 4.98
CA GLY A 180 5.72 -12.04 5.75
C GLY A 180 6.82 -10.99 5.85
N PRO A 181 6.48 -9.76 6.28
CA PRO A 181 7.46 -8.73 6.61
C PRO A 181 8.51 -9.24 7.60
N GLY A 182 9.79 -9.00 7.32
CA GLY A 182 10.92 -9.50 8.11
C GLY A 182 11.26 -10.98 7.93
N ALA A 183 10.48 -11.75 7.17
CA ALA A 183 10.78 -13.17 6.93
C ALA A 183 12.08 -13.33 6.13
N ALA A 184 12.90 -14.29 6.53
CA ALA A 184 14.08 -14.71 5.76
C ALA A 184 13.64 -15.67 4.65
N ILE A 185 13.98 -15.33 3.41
CA ILE A 185 13.73 -16.17 2.24
C ILE A 185 15.02 -16.36 1.43
N ARG A 186 15.11 -17.46 0.70
CA ARG A 186 16.19 -17.69 -0.27
C ARG A 186 15.58 -17.93 -1.64
N VAL A 187 16.01 -17.17 -2.64
CA VAL A 187 15.61 -17.43 -4.03
C VAL A 187 16.41 -18.62 -4.52
N LEU A 188 15.74 -19.69 -4.90
CA LEU A 188 16.38 -20.91 -5.39
C LEU A 188 16.56 -20.84 -6.91
N GLU A 189 15.49 -20.51 -7.63
CA GLU A 189 15.45 -20.60 -9.08
C GLU A 189 14.44 -19.60 -9.65
N LYS A 190 14.77 -19.02 -10.81
CA LYS A 190 13.85 -18.31 -11.68
C LYS A 190 13.50 -19.22 -12.85
N ASN A 191 12.26 -19.70 -12.85
CA ASN A 191 11.78 -20.58 -13.90
C ASN A 191 11.47 -19.79 -15.17
N TYR A 192 11.50 -20.49 -16.31
CA TYR A 192 11.21 -19.92 -17.63
C TYR A 192 9.79 -19.34 -17.76
N ASP A 193 8.84 -19.84 -16.98
CA ASP A 193 7.41 -19.45 -16.99
C ASP A 193 7.10 -18.24 -16.11
N ASP A 194 8.11 -17.44 -15.76
CA ASP A 194 8.00 -16.29 -14.86
C ASP A 194 7.46 -16.65 -13.46
N THR A 195 7.98 -17.77 -12.92
CA THR A 195 7.79 -18.15 -11.53
C THR A 195 9.12 -18.22 -10.77
N TRP A 196 9.08 -17.83 -9.50
CA TRP A 196 10.22 -17.85 -8.59
C TRP A 196 10.02 -18.96 -7.58
N ARG A 197 10.96 -19.91 -7.54
CA ARG A 197 11.02 -20.90 -6.46
C ARG A 197 11.83 -20.31 -5.31
N VAL A 198 11.21 -20.22 -4.14
CA VAL A 198 11.83 -19.68 -2.93
C VAL A 198 11.79 -20.71 -1.81
N GLN A 199 12.83 -20.73 -0.98
CA GLN A 199 12.78 -21.35 0.33
C GLN A 199 12.27 -20.31 1.33
N THR A 200 11.22 -20.64 2.07
CA THR A 200 10.64 -19.80 3.13
C THR A 200 10.69 -20.54 4.47
N PRO A 201 10.31 -19.89 5.59
CA PRO A 201 10.15 -20.56 6.89
C PRO A 201 9.06 -21.64 6.89
N ALA A 202 8.05 -21.53 6.04
CA ALA A 202 6.97 -22.51 5.91
C ALA A 202 7.33 -23.69 4.98
N GLY A 203 8.43 -23.57 4.22
CA GLY A 203 8.91 -24.58 3.28
C GLY A 203 9.23 -24.00 1.90
N PRO A 204 9.57 -24.85 0.92
CA PRO A 204 9.70 -24.42 -0.47
C PRO A 204 8.35 -23.95 -1.03
N ALA A 205 8.34 -22.82 -1.73
CA ALA A 205 7.16 -22.26 -2.38
C ALA A 205 7.48 -21.75 -3.78
N THR A 206 6.46 -21.64 -4.63
CA THR A 206 6.56 -21.06 -5.97
C THR A 206 5.66 -19.84 -6.06
N ILE A 207 6.19 -18.74 -6.61
CA ILE A 207 5.51 -17.45 -6.69
C ILE A 207 5.51 -16.99 -8.14
N GLY A 208 4.36 -16.69 -8.71
CA GLY A 208 4.27 -16.09 -10.05
C GLY A 208 4.68 -14.62 -10.07
N ARG A 209 5.02 -14.10 -11.26
CA ARG A 209 5.40 -12.70 -11.50
C ARG A 209 4.50 -11.67 -10.83
N SER A 210 3.17 -11.84 -10.90
CA SER A 210 2.20 -10.90 -10.32
C SER A 210 2.33 -10.76 -8.80
N ALA A 211 2.62 -11.84 -8.08
CA ALA A 211 2.90 -11.75 -6.65
C ALA A 211 4.34 -11.26 -6.40
N ALA A 212 5.32 -11.75 -7.18
CA ALA A 212 6.73 -11.40 -6.99
C ALA A 212 7.02 -9.90 -7.19
N GLU A 213 6.36 -9.23 -8.14
CA GLU A 213 6.56 -7.78 -8.37
C GLU A 213 6.05 -6.91 -7.21
N ARG A 214 5.18 -7.48 -6.36
CA ARG A 214 4.56 -6.85 -5.21
C ARG A 214 5.25 -7.18 -3.88
N VAL A 215 6.33 -7.96 -3.92
CA VAL A 215 7.16 -8.30 -2.76
C VAL A 215 8.50 -7.61 -2.92
N TRP A 216 8.85 -6.74 -1.96
CA TRP A 216 10.14 -6.07 -1.92
C TRP A 216 11.04 -6.71 -0.87
N VAL A 217 12.28 -6.96 -1.26
CA VAL A 217 13.26 -7.70 -0.48
C VAL A 217 14.57 -6.92 -0.34
N LYS A 218 15.30 -7.18 0.74
CA LYS A 218 16.63 -6.64 0.99
C LYS A 218 17.64 -7.79 1.05
N PRO A 219 18.76 -7.75 0.30
CA PRO A 219 19.81 -8.76 0.44
C PRO A 219 20.31 -8.80 1.88
N GLN A 220 20.60 -10.01 2.38
CA GLN A 220 21.27 -10.20 3.67
C GLN A 220 22.77 -9.94 3.56
#